data_AF-A0A8H5K6P2-F1
#
_entry.id   AF-A0A8H5K6P2-F1
#
_cell.length_a   1.000
_cell.length_b   1.000
_cell.length_c   1.000
_cell.angle_alpha   90.00
_cell.angle_beta   90.00
_cell.angle_gamma   90.00
#
_symmetry.space_group_name_H-M   'P 1'
#
loop_
_entity.id
_entity.type
_entity.pdbx_description
1 polymer ?
#
loop_
_entity_poly.entity_id
_entity_poly.type
_entity_poly.pdbx_seq_one_letter_code
_entity_poly.pdbx_strand_id
1 'polypeptide(L)'
;MDYLCHPYKTAKYITTTVVNVDFVKKRAIVVEGTLDDEITYTSVNDIANIVTKAIDFEGEWPVIGGISGDRISIRQLLKIGEELRGEPFAIEWLKMEDLAAGELKTDNYPRLPLPSVPQDQVEAFSKMVVIGTMTAFHRGAWTVSDEWNRVFRDYKFTKVDELLNSVWEGKSFTRLPAKFHIWNVMTSGGTSCLELGPQLKNPVAYSAKMFSSSRLKIKEGPYASEKLPICTIESRHTFSSKSTVTFDGFLANFVETSMFNDGATWPFDVEVNGTSQRWQWRKKKTQQTSTLRQIIEAFSDSDFGNWELVPVLGQGWPIATFEASGGNTFEDNAALGVFEFHGPAAVGKLGDVFTNVSIAILLRILSQHYFSRIAALAGS
;
A
#
# COMPACT_ATOMS: atom_id res chain seq x y z
N MET A 1 -3.94 -8.45 19.10
CA MET A 1 -3.24 -8.80 17.83
C MET A 1 -3.55 -7.79 16.73
N ASP A 2 -4.82 -7.41 16.54
CA ASP A 2 -5.34 -6.58 15.45
C ASP A 2 -4.61 -5.25 15.21
N TYR A 3 -3.97 -4.65 16.21
CA TYR A 3 -3.16 -3.44 16.04
C TYR A 3 -1.98 -3.62 15.07
N LEU A 4 -1.45 -4.84 14.93
CA LEU A 4 -0.39 -5.15 13.97
C LEU A 4 -0.82 -4.94 12.51
N CYS A 5 -2.14 -4.89 12.25
CA CYS A 5 -2.71 -4.72 10.92
C CYS A 5 -2.88 -3.25 10.51
N HIS A 6 -2.49 -2.28 11.36
CA HIS A 6 -2.62 -0.86 11.03
C HIS A 6 -2.00 -0.53 9.65
N PRO A 7 -2.68 0.24 8.77
CA PRO A 7 -3.93 0.99 9.00
C PRO A 7 -5.22 0.21 8.68
N TYR A 8 -5.10 -1.06 8.30
CA TYR A 8 -6.23 -1.89 7.92
C TYR A 8 -7.01 -2.34 9.15
N LYS A 9 -8.31 -2.04 9.14
CA LYS A 9 -9.21 -2.38 10.24
C LYS A 9 -9.73 -3.80 10.07
N THR A 10 -9.29 -4.72 10.94
CA THR A 10 -9.71 -6.13 10.97
C THR A 10 -10.95 -6.37 11.84
N ALA A 11 -11.29 -5.43 12.73
CA ALA A 11 -12.41 -5.55 13.65
C ALA A 11 -13.27 -4.28 13.70
N LYS A 12 -14.59 -4.43 13.67
CA LYS A 12 -15.58 -3.32 13.55
C LYS A 12 -15.43 -2.22 14.61
N TYR A 13 -15.09 -2.59 15.84
CA TYR A 13 -15.12 -1.68 16.99
C TYR A 13 -13.72 -1.27 17.49
N ILE A 14 -12.65 -1.67 16.79
CA ILE A 14 -11.29 -1.34 17.17
C ILE A 14 -10.73 -0.27 16.26
N THR A 15 -10.23 0.80 16.86
CA THR A 15 -9.42 1.80 16.17
C THR A 15 -8.02 1.26 15.98
N THR A 16 -7.52 1.22 14.75
CA THR A 16 -6.14 0.79 14.48
C THR A 16 -5.15 1.83 14.98
N THR A 17 -4.04 1.40 15.57
CA THR A 17 -2.92 2.26 15.94
C THR A 17 -1.61 1.49 15.86
N VAL A 18 -0.50 2.20 15.67
CA VAL A 18 0.84 1.62 15.75
C VAL A 18 1.26 1.56 17.22
N VAL A 19 1.91 0.46 17.60
CA VAL A 19 2.51 0.28 18.93
C VAL A 19 4.03 0.43 18.82
N ASN A 20 4.74 -0.67 18.61
CA ASN A 20 6.20 -0.69 18.54
C ASN A 20 6.75 -1.18 17.21
N VAL A 21 5.90 -1.77 16.36
CA VAL A 21 6.23 -2.21 15.00
C VAL A 21 5.28 -1.54 14.03
N ASP A 22 5.84 -0.77 13.09
CA ASP A 22 5.14 -0.07 12.01
C ASP A 22 5.40 -0.82 10.69
N PHE A 23 4.47 -1.68 10.28
CA PHE A 23 4.57 -2.49 9.06
C PHE A 23 4.48 -1.64 7.78
N VAL A 24 3.83 -0.48 7.84
CA VAL A 24 3.76 0.46 6.72
C VAL A 24 5.14 1.06 6.46
N LYS A 25 5.76 1.61 7.52
CA LYS A 25 7.05 2.28 7.43
C LYS A 25 8.25 1.34 7.51
N LYS A 26 8.03 0.06 7.79
CA LYS A 26 9.07 -0.96 8.02
C LYS A 26 10.02 -0.53 9.13
N ARG A 27 9.46 -0.11 10.26
CA ARG A 27 10.23 0.38 11.42
C ARG A 27 9.79 -0.30 12.69
N ALA A 28 10.70 -0.42 13.64
CA ALA A 28 10.38 -0.85 14.98
C ALA A 28 11.19 -0.10 16.04
N ILE A 29 10.59 0.08 17.21
CA ILE A 29 11.29 0.47 18.44
C ILE A 29 11.39 -0.76 19.35
N VAL A 30 12.60 -1.06 19.80
CA VAL A 30 12.89 -2.28 20.57
C VAL A 30 13.88 -1.95 21.67
N VAL A 31 13.68 -2.53 22.86
CA VAL A 31 14.64 -2.38 23.95
C VAL A 31 15.84 -3.29 23.72
N GLU A 32 17.05 -2.80 23.95
CA GLU A 32 18.27 -3.59 23.83
C GLU A 32 18.18 -4.89 24.65
N GLY A 33 18.50 -6.02 24.03
CA GLY A 33 18.46 -7.34 24.67
C GLY A 33 17.09 -8.02 24.73
N THR A 34 16.01 -7.41 24.20
CA THR A 34 14.63 -7.94 24.34
C THR A 34 14.06 -8.58 23.08
N LEU A 35 14.89 -8.85 22.06
CA LEU A 35 14.40 -9.45 20.80
C LEU A 35 13.76 -10.83 21.00
N ASP A 36 14.24 -11.56 22.00
CA ASP A 36 13.79 -12.91 22.30
C ASP A 36 12.73 -12.94 23.41
N ASP A 37 12.33 -11.77 23.94
CA ASP A 37 11.19 -11.65 24.85
C ASP A 37 9.89 -11.95 24.10
N GLU A 38 9.04 -12.75 24.73
CA GLU A 38 7.79 -13.23 24.14
C GLU A 38 6.60 -12.34 24.50
N ILE A 39 5.67 -12.24 23.55
CA ILE A 39 4.40 -11.56 23.72
C ILE A 39 3.28 -12.51 23.30
N THR A 40 2.20 -12.51 24.06
CA THR A 40 0.96 -13.18 23.65
C THR A 40 0.09 -12.22 22.84
N TYR A 41 -0.13 -12.57 21.58
CA TYR A 41 -1.09 -11.91 20.71
C TYR A 41 -2.35 -12.75 20.60
N THR A 42 -3.49 -12.21 21.04
CA THR A 42 -4.81 -12.81 20.80
C THR A 42 -5.60 -11.89 19.88
N SER A 43 -6.23 -12.45 18.84
CA SER A 43 -7.13 -11.67 17.97
C SER A 43 -8.40 -11.33 18.72
N VAL A 44 -9.02 -10.18 18.42
CA VAL A 44 -10.25 -9.78 19.11
C VAL A 44 -11.41 -10.69 18.74
N ASN A 45 -11.41 -11.25 17.53
CA ASN A 45 -12.37 -12.26 17.14
C ASN A 45 -12.23 -13.53 18.01
N ASP A 46 -11.00 -13.97 18.29
CA ASP A 46 -10.76 -15.11 19.19
C ASP A 46 -11.21 -14.81 20.62
N ILE A 47 -10.91 -13.61 21.13
CA ILE A 47 -11.40 -13.18 22.45
C ILE A 47 -12.92 -13.24 22.49
N ALA A 48 -13.61 -12.67 21.50
CA ALA A 48 -15.07 -12.66 21.43
C ALA A 48 -15.64 -14.09 21.41
N ASN A 49 -15.07 -14.97 20.58
CA ASN A 49 -15.52 -16.36 20.48
C ASN A 49 -15.33 -17.13 21.79
N ILE A 50 -14.20 -16.95 22.47
CA ILE A 50 -13.93 -17.61 23.75
C ILE A 50 -14.85 -17.07 24.84
N VAL A 51 -15.08 -15.76 24.89
CA VAL A 51 -16.03 -15.16 25.85
C VAL A 51 -17.45 -15.65 25.59
N THR A 52 -17.89 -15.75 24.33
CA THR A 52 -19.20 -16.33 24.01
C THR A 52 -19.30 -17.79 24.47
N LYS A 53 -18.27 -18.61 24.21
CA LYS A 53 -18.23 -20.01 24.68
C LYS A 53 -18.22 -20.11 26.20
N ALA A 54 -17.52 -19.21 26.89
CA ALA A 54 -17.46 -19.17 28.35
C ALA A 54 -18.86 -18.91 28.95
N ILE A 55 -19.65 -18.01 28.37
CA ILE A 55 -21.02 -17.72 28.82
C ILE A 55 -21.90 -18.98 28.81
N ASP A 56 -21.74 -19.83 27.80
CA ASP A 56 -22.48 -21.08 27.66
C ASP A 56 -21.82 -22.27 28.38
N PHE A 57 -20.71 -22.04 29.09
CA PHE A 57 -19.97 -23.11 29.77
C PHE A 57 -20.60 -23.45 31.12
N GLU A 58 -21.12 -24.67 31.24
CA GLU A 58 -21.79 -25.18 32.44
C GLU A 58 -20.81 -25.60 33.57
N GLY A 59 -19.52 -25.70 33.27
CA GLY A 59 -18.49 -26.07 34.25
C GLY A 59 -18.04 -24.90 35.14
N GLU A 60 -17.15 -25.20 36.10
CA GLU A 60 -16.55 -24.16 36.94
C GLU A 60 -15.62 -23.26 36.12
N TRP A 61 -15.87 -21.95 36.17
CA TRP A 61 -15.02 -20.98 35.50
C TRP A 61 -13.65 -20.88 36.20
N PRO A 62 -12.55 -20.82 35.45
CA PRO A 62 -11.24 -20.65 36.06
C PRO A 62 -11.16 -19.28 36.74
N VAL A 63 -10.53 -19.24 37.91
CA VAL A 63 -10.31 -17.99 38.66
C VAL A 63 -9.43 -17.01 37.86
N ILE A 64 -8.49 -17.54 37.08
CA ILE A 64 -7.67 -16.78 36.13
C ILE A 64 -8.25 -16.99 34.74
N GLY A 65 -8.67 -15.91 34.08
CA GLY A 65 -9.30 -15.93 32.77
C GLY A 65 -8.33 -15.79 31.60
N GLY A 66 -7.16 -16.42 31.64
CA GLY A 66 -6.16 -16.31 30.58
C GLY A 66 -6.67 -16.83 29.23
N ILE A 67 -6.48 -16.04 28.17
CA ILE A 67 -6.79 -16.40 26.78
C ILE A 67 -5.55 -16.11 25.92
N SER A 68 -4.83 -17.17 25.56
CA SER A 68 -3.54 -17.05 24.88
C SER A 68 -3.65 -17.47 23.41
N GLY A 69 -3.65 -16.51 22.48
CA GLY A 69 -3.80 -16.82 21.06
C GLY A 69 -2.54 -17.40 20.44
N ASP A 70 -1.57 -16.53 20.21
CA ASP A 70 -0.28 -16.88 19.63
C ASP A 70 0.84 -16.19 20.39
N ARG A 71 1.85 -16.96 20.76
CA ARG A 71 2.97 -16.50 21.60
C ARG A 71 4.23 -16.54 20.77
N ILE A 72 4.76 -15.36 20.47
CA ILE A 72 5.94 -15.20 19.61
C ILE A 72 6.87 -14.15 20.20
N SER A 73 8.15 -14.22 19.85
CA SER A 73 9.12 -13.19 20.20
C SER A 73 9.04 -11.98 19.26
N ILE A 74 9.60 -10.84 19.71
CA ILE A 74 9.77 -9.66 18.84
C ILE A 74 10.57 -10.01 17.58
N ARG A 75 11.60 -10.85 17.69
CA ARG A 75 12.39 -11.34 16.55
C ARG A 75 11.52 -12.05 15.52
N GLN A 76 10.63 -12.94 15.98
CA GLN A 76 9.72 -13.66 15.09
C GLN A 76 8.72 -12.71 14.42
N LEU A 77 8.16 -11.75 15.17
CA LEU A 77 7.25 -10.75 14.63
C LEU A 77 7.91 -9.90 13.53
N LEU A 78 9.15 -9.45 13.77
CA LEU A 78 9.91 -8.68 12.78
C LEU A 78 10.16 -9.52 11.53
N LYS A 79 10.58 -10.78 11.68
CA LYS A 79 10.80 -11.68 10.55
C LYS A 79 9.54 -11.85 9.67
N ILE A 80 8.37 -12.03 10.29
CA ILE A 80 7.09 -12.09 9.57
C ILE A 80 6.87 -10.79 8.77
N GLY A 81 7.13 -9.63 9.38
CA GLY A 81 7.04 -8.34 8.70
C GLY A 81 8.01 -8.19 7.54
N GLU A 82 9.25 -8.63 7.68
CA GLU A 82 10.28 -8.57 6.64
C GLU A 82 9.91 -9.46 5.45
N GLU A 83 9.39 -10.67 5.70
CA GLU A 83 8.90 -11.57 4.66
C GLU A 83 7.70 -10.97 3.90
N LEU A 84 6.75 -10.36 4.62
CA LEU A 84 5.57 -9.72 4.04
C LEU A 84 5.90 -8.49 3.20
N ARG A 85 6.90 -7.71 3.65
CA ARG A 85 7.24 -6.41 3.06
C ARG A 85 8.45 -6.47 2.12
N GLY A 86 9.14 -7.60 2.05
CA GLY A 86 10.26 -7.86 1.15
C GLY A 86 11.57 -7.17 1.51
N GLU A 87 11.64 -6.49 2.66
CA GLU A 87 12.82 -5.73 3.11
C GLU A 87 12.96 -5.78 4.64
N PRO A 88 14.20 -5.70 5.17
CA PRO A 88 14.46 -5.61 6.60
C PRO A 88 13.81 -4.38 7.25
N PHE A 89 13.42 -4.52 8.52
CA PHE A 89 12.86 -3.38 9.26
C PHE A 89 13.99 -2.55 9.89
N ALA A 90 13.87 -1.23 9.81
CA ALA A 90 14.77 -0.33 10.53
C ALA A 90 14.41 -0.34 12.02
N ILE A 91 15.33 -0.85 12.84
CA ILE A 91 15.15 -0.96 14.29
C ILE A 91 15.85 0.22 14.96
N GLU A 92 15.10 0.93 15.81
CA GLU A 92 15.64 1.89 16.77
C GLU A 92 15.72 1.25 18.15
N TRP A 93 16.94 1.22 18.66
CA TRP A 93 17.27 0.59 19.93
C TRP A 93 17.07 1.57 21.08
N LEU A 94 16.22 1.17 22.02
CA LEU A 94 15.96 1.89 23.26
C LEU A 94 16.72 1.22 24.39
N LYS A 95 17.12 2.00 25.39
CA LYS A 95 17.75 1.47 26.59
C LYS A 95 16.78 1.45 27.75
N MET A 96 16.80 0.35 28.50
CA MET A 96 15.96 0.23 29.69
C MET A 96 16.31 1.26 30.77
N GLU A 97 17.59 1.68 30.87
CA GLU A 97 18.02 2.73 31.80
C GLU A 97 17.33 4.08 31.53
N ASP A 98 17.19 4.46 30.26
CA ASP A 98 16.52 5.69 29.84
C ASP A 98 15.01 5.60 30.10
N LEU A 99 14.39 4.48 29.71
CA LEU A 99 12.96 4.26 29.94
C LEU A 99 12.60 4.25 31.43
N ALA A 100 13.46 3.69 32.28
CA ALA A 100 13.28 3.70 33.74
C ALA A 100 13.39 5.12 34.34
N ALA A 101 14.15 6.01 33.70
CA ALA A 101 14.23 7.43 34.03
C ALA A 101 13.06 8.25 33.46
N GLY A 102 12.15 7.64 32.69
CA GLY A 102 11.04 8.32 32.01
C GLY A 102 11.47 9.05 30.73
N GLU A 103 12.63 8.72 30.18
CA GLU A 103 13.18 9.33 28.97
C GLU A 103 12.96 8.42 27.75
N LEU A 104 12.38 8.98 26.68
CA LEU A 104 12.26 8.32 25.38
C LEU A 104 13.18 9.01 24.36
N LYS A 105 14.36 8.42 24.13
CA LYS A 105 15.40 8.98 23.24
C LYS A 105 15.22 8.58 21.77
N THR A 106 14.03 8.84 21.23
CA THR A 106 13.71 8.68 19.81
C THR A 106 12.61 9.65 19.42
N ASP A 107 12.64 10.14 18.18
CA ASP A 107 11.54 10.90 17.58
C ASP A 107 10.57 10.02 16.78
N ASN A 108 10.86 8.72 16.62
CA ASN A 108 10.13 7.81 15.72
C ASN A 108 9.07 6.96 16.43
N TYR A 109 8.55 7.42 17.56
CA TYR A 109 7.45 6.75 18.27
C TYR A 109 6.07 7.24 17.77
N PRO A 110 5.02 6.40 17.88
CA PRO A 110 3.68 6.77 17.43
C PRO A 110 3.10 7.90 18.29
N ARG A 111 2.55 8.92 17.63
CA ARG A 111 1.67 9.89 18.30
C ARG A 111 0.26 9.29 18.29
N LEU A 112 -0.37 9.24 19.44
CA LEU A 112 -1.66 8.61 19.67
C LEU A 112 -2.74 9.69 19.90
N PRO A 113 -3.27 10.32 18.83
CA PRO A 113 -4.33 11.32 18.95
C PRO A 113 -5.68 10.63 19.19
N LEU A 114 -5.85 10.02 20.36
CA LEU A 114 -7.11 9.41 20.75
C LEU A 114 -8.15 10.51 20.98
N PRO A 115 -9.44 10.32 20.60
CA PRO A 115 -10.48 11.35 20.78
C PRO A 115 -10.65 11.85 22.21
N SER A 116 -10.26 11.04 23.20
CA SER A 116 -10.31 11.37 24.63
C SER A 116 -9.09 12.12 25.15
N VAL A 117 -8.05 12.31 24.34
CA VAL A 117 -6.80 12.98 24.73
C VAL A 117 -6.79 14.40 24.15
N PRO A 118 -6.71 15.46 24.98
CA PRO A 118 -6.58 16.83 24.50
C PRO A 118 -5.38 16.98 23.57
N GLN A 119 -5.53 17.77 22.49
CA GLN A 119 -4.52 17.87 21.42
C GLN A 119 -3.15 18.36 21.93
N ASP A 120 -3.15 19.27 22.90
CA ASP A 120 -1.96 19.79 23.57
C ASP A 120 -1.26 18.76 24.48
N GLN A 121 -1.95 17.67 24.84
CA GLN A 121 -1.43 16.60 25.69
C GLN A 121 -0.99 15.35 24.93
N VAL A 122 -1.30 15.25 23.63
CA VAL A 122 -1.02 14.05 22.80
C VAL A 122 0.45 13.64 22.88
N GLU A 123 1.38 14.59 22.84
CA GLU A 123 2.81 14.29 22.86
C GLU A 123 3.24 13.64 24.18
N ALA A 124 2.87 14.24 25.32
CA ALA A 124 3.20 13.73 26.64
C ALA A 124 2.55 12.37 26.90
N PHE A 125 1.26 12.23 26.52
CA PHE A 125 0.53 10.97 26.63
C PHE A 125 1.18 9.87 25.78
N SER A 126 1.54 10.17 24.54
CA SER A 126 2.17 9.20 23.64
C SER A 126 3.52 8.70 24.17
N LYS A 127 4.36 9.61 24.69
CA LYS A 127 5.63 9.22 25.34
C LYS A 127 5.40 8.30 26.52
N MET A 128 4.46 8.63 27.40
CA MET A 128 4.11 7.82 28.56
C MET A 128 3.66 6.41 28.15
N VAL A 129 2.77 6.31 27.15
CA VAL A 129 2.29 5.01 26.66
C VAL A 129 3.42 4.17 26.07
N VAL A 130 4.30 4.77 25.27
CA VAL A 130 5.42 4.05 24.63
C VAL A 130 6.42 3.56 25.68
N ILE A 131 6.82 4.43 26.62
CA ILE A 131 7.72 4.04 27.73
C ILE A 131 7.10 2.91 28.54
N GLY A 132 5.83 3.03 28.92
CA GLY A 132 5.12 2.00 29.68
C GLY A 132 5.03 0.67 28.93
N THR A 133 4.70 0.72 27.64
CA THR A 133 4.58 -0.47 26.79
C THR A 133 5.92 -1.19 26.66
N MET A 134 7.00 -0.46 26.35
CA MET A 134 8.34 -1.03 26.20
C MET A 134 8.85 -1.61 27.52
N THR A 135 8.64 -0.91 28.63
CA THR A 135 8.98 -1.39 29.97
C THR A 135 8.23 -2.68 30.31
N ALA A 136 6.94 -2.73 29.98
CA ALA A 136 6.11 -3.89 30.23
C ALA A 136 6.50 -5.09 29.35
N PHE A 137 6.89 -4.86 28.09
CA PHE A 137 7.44 -5.93 27.23
C PHE A 137 8.67 -6.56 27.86
N HIS A 138 9.65 -5.73 28.24
CA HIS A 138 10.88 -6.23 28.85
C HIS A 138 10.64 -6.98 30.17
N ARG A 139 9.63 -6.58 30.95
CA ARG A 139 9.26 -7.25 32.21
C ARG A 139 8.42 -8.52 32.02
N GLY A 140 8.15 -8.94 30.77
CA GLY A 140 7.34 -10.12 30.47
C GLY A 140 5.85 -9.95 30.77
N ALA A 141 5.38 -8.72 31.03
CA ALA A 141 4.01 -8.43 31.47
C ALA A 141 2.95 -8.60 30.36
N TRP A 142 3.38 -8.92 29.13
CA TRP A 142 2.51 -9.16 27.98
C TRP A 142 2.38 -10.64 27.61
N THR A 143 2.93 -11.52 28.44
CA THR A 143 2.59 -12.94 28.39
C THR A 143 1.38 -13.19 29.27
N VAL A 144 0.39 -13.91 28.74
CA VAL A 144 -0.81 -14.31 29.50
C VAL A 144 -0.89 -15.84 29.58
N SER A 145 -1.54 -16.32 30.63
CA SER A 145 -1.84 -17.74 30.83
C SER A 145 -2.93 -18.25 29.86
N ASP A 146 -3.17 -19.56 29.88
CA ASP A 146 -3.94 -20.30 28.88
C ASP A 146 -5.12 -21.09 29.47
N GLU A 147 -5.70 -20.64 30.59
CA GLU A 147 -6.76 -21.39 31.28
C GLU A 147 -7.96 -21.68 30.37
N TRP A 148 -8.46 -20.69 29.62
CA TRP A 148 -9.57 -20.89 28.70
C TRP A 148 -9.18 -21.76 27.50
N ASN A 149 -7.93 -21.72 27.06
CA ASN A 149 -7.43 -22.62 26.02
C ASN A 149 -7.49 -24.09 26.48
N ARG A 150 -7.20 -24.36 27.76
CA ARG A 150 -7.25 -25.72 28.33
C ARG A 150 -8.67 -26.25 28.51
N VAL A 151 -9.64 -25.35 28.69
CA VAL A 151 -11.08 -25.67 28.69
C VAL A 151 -11.56 -25.93 27.26
N PHE A 152 -11.28 -25.01 26.33
CA PHE A 152 -11.71 -25.09 24.94
C PHE A 152 -10.60 -25.61 24.02
N ARG A 153 -10.14 -26.84 24.26
CA ARG A 153 -8.96 -27.42 23.58
C ARG A 153 -9.10 -27.54 22.06
N ASP A 154 -10.33 -27.69 21.58
CA ASP A 154 -10.61 -27.83 20.14
C ASP A 154 -10.65 -26.47 19.41
N TYR A 155 -10.65 -25.36 20.15
CA TYR A 155 -10.64 -24.03 19.55
C TYR A 155 -9.25 -23.71 18.99
N LYS A 156 -9.21 -23.40 17.69
CA LYS A 156 -7.98 -22.98 17.02
C LYS A 156 -7.91 -21.46 17.01
N PHE A 157 -6.93 -20.93 17.72
CA PHE A 157 -6.63 -19.50 17.73
C PHE A 157 -5.92 -19.08 16.45
N THR A 158 -6.25 -17.87 16.00
CA THR A 158 -5.61 -17.24 14.84
C THR A 158 -4.13 -17.03 15.12
N LYS A 159 -3.26 -17.33 14.16
CA LYS A 159 -1.81 -17.06 14.26
C LYS A 159 -1.45 -15.66 13.76
N VAL A 160 -0.35 -15.11 14.28
CA VAL A 160 0.08 -13.75 13.92
C VAL A 160 0.39 -13.64 12.44
N ASP A 161 1.10 -14.62 11.88
CA ASP A 161 1.40 -14.70 10.46
C ASP A 161 0.15 -14.91 9.61
N GLU A 162 -0.80 -15.75 10.03
CA GLU A 162 -2.09 -15.93 9.36
C GLU A 162 -2.85 -14.60 9.25
N LEU A 163 -2.97 -13.85 10.36
CA LEU A 163 -3.67 -12.58 10.35
C LEU A 163 -2.94 -11.55 9.48
N LEU A 164 -1.62 -11.43 9.64
CA LEU A 164 -0.84 -10.47 8.87
C LEU A 164 -0.82 -10.80 7.37
N ASN A 165 -0.67 -12.05 6.97
CA ASN A 165 -0.81 -12.46 5.58
C ASN A 165 -2.19 -12.10 5.04
N SER A 166 -3.27 -12.36 5.79
CA SER A 166 -4.63 -12.00 5.34
C SER A 166 -4.82 -10.50 5.04
N VAL A 167 -3.98 -9.64 5.64
CA VAL A 167 -4.02 -8.18 5.47
C VAL A 167 -3.01 -7.68 4.44
N TRP A 168 -1.83 -8.30 4.35
CA TRP A 168 -0.70 -7.77 3.60
C TRP A 168 -0.36 -8.58 2.33
N GLU A 169 -0.81 -9.82 2.20
CA GLU A 169 -0.56 -10.69 1.04
C GLU A 169 -1.45 -10.31 -0.15
N GLY A 170 -0.87 -10.07 -1.33
CA GLY A 170 -1.59 -9.92 -2.60
C GLY A 170 -2.42 -8.64 -2.79
N LYS A 171 -2.23 -7.62 -1.94
CA LYS A 171 -3.20 -6.52 -1.76
C LYS A 171 -2.79 -5.12 -2.24
N SER A 172 -1.61 -4.93 -2.85
CA SER A 172 -1.18 -3.59 -3.26
C SER A 172 -0.08 -3.56 -4.33
N PHE A 173 0.10 -2.38 -4.95
CA PHE A 173 1.22 -2.05 -5.83
C PHE A 173 2.48 -1.61 -5.05
N THR A 174 2.40 -1.56 -3.72
CA THR A 174 3.39 -0.92 -2.85
C THR A 174 4.67 -1.72 -2.65
N ARG A 175 4.85 -2.80 -3.42
CA ARG A 175 6.14 -3.49 -3.57
C ARG A 175 7.03 -2.84 -4.63
N LEU A 176 6.51 -1.89 -5.42
CA LEU A 176 7.34 -1.13 -6.34
C LEU A 176 8.23 -0.14 -5.56
N PRO A 177 9.52 -0.03 -5.91
CA PRO A 177 10.38 1.03 -5.39
C PRO A 177 9.83 2.40 -5.78
N ALA A 178 10.27 3.47 -5.10
CA ALA A 178 9.87 4.83 -5.44
C ALA A 178 10.18 5.20 -6.90
N LYS A 179 11.18 4.56 -7.50
CA LYS A 179 11.57 4.71 -8.90
C LYS A 179 11.55 3.37 -9.62
N PHE A 180 10.76 3.26 -10.68
CA PHE A 180 10.69 2.05 -11.51
C PHE A 180 10.49 2.39 -12.98
N HIS A 181 10.76 1.43 -13.84
CA HIS A 181 10.62 1.55 -15.28
C HIS A 181 9.38 0.81 -15.78
N ILE A 182 8.86 1.27 -16.90
CA ILE A 182 7.74 0.65 -17.60
C ILE A 182 8.18 0.27 -19.01
N TRP A 183 8.05 -1.00 -19.35
CA TRP A 183 8.35 -1.53 -20.68
C TRP A 183 7.10 -2.07 -21.34
N ASN A 184 7.08 -2.02 -22.67
CA ASN A 184 6.21 -2.86 -23.46
C ASN A 184 6.86 -4.24 -23.63
N VAL A 185 6.08 -5.29 -23.47
CA VAL A 185 6.46 -6.66 -23.79
C VAL A 185 5.35 -7.33 -24.59
N MET A 186 5.74 -8.26 -25.47
CA MET A 186 4.82 -9.07 -26.23
C MET A 186 4.57 -10.38 -25.48
N THR A 187 3.30 -10.63 -25.14
CA THR A 187 2.89 -11.93 -24.58
C THR A 187 3.06 -13.05 -25.61
N SER A 188 3.13 -14.30 -25.16
CA SER A 188 3.19 -15.48 -26.04
C SER A 188 2.04 -15.55 -27.06
N GLY A 189 0.89 -14.95 -26.73
CA GLY A 189 -0.26 -14.80 -27.63
C GLY A 189 -0.17 -13.63 -28.63
N GLY A 190 0.99 -12.99 -28.78
CA GLY A 190 1.23 -11.92 -29.76
C GLY A 190 0.56 -10.59 -29.42
N THR A 191 0.21 -10.37 -28.15
CA THR A 191 -0.44 -9.12 -27.69
C THR A 191 0.46 -8.35 -26.73
N SER A 192 0.46 -7.03 -26.86
CA SER A 192 1.21 -6.11 -26.00
C SER A 192 0.71 -6.12 -24.54
N CYS A 193 1.64 -6.02 -23.61
CA CYS A 193 1.44 -5.83 -22.18
C CYS A 193 2.49 -4.84 -21.64
N LEU A 194 2.13 -4.08 -20.61
CA LEU A 194 3.07 -3.24 -19.88
C LEU A 194 3.65 -4.02 -18.71
N GLU A 195 4.97 -4.04 -18.54
CA GLU A 195 5.64 -4.60 -17.37
C GLU A 195 6.31 -3.51 -16.54
N LEU A 196 6.20 -3.64 -15.22
CA LEU A 196 6.73 -2.70 -14.24
C LEU A 196 7.83 -3.37 -13.41
N GLY A 197 8.97 -2.69 -13.30
CA GLY A 197 10.08 -3.20 -12.50
C GLY A 197 11.30 -2.29 -12.48
N PRO A 198 12.34 -2.65 -11.71
CA PRO A 198 13.57 -1.87 -11.64
C PRO A 198 14.45 -2.02 -12.89
N GLN A 199 14.44 -3.20 -13.54
CA GLN A 199 15.19 -3.49 -14.76
C GLN A 199 14.43 -4.45 -15.68
N LEU A 200 14.69 -4.36 -16.98
CA LEU A 200 14.09 -5.22 -18.00
C LEU A 200 14.50 -6.68 -17.78
N LYS A 201 13.56 -7.62 -17.91
CA LYS A 201 13.79 -9.10 -17.79
C LYS A 201 14.29 -9.59 -16.42
N ASN A 202 14.31 -8.73 -15.40
CA ASN A 202 14.45 -9.12 -13.99
C ASN A 202 13.07 -9.45 -13.39
N PRO A 203 12.94 -9.84 -12.10
CA PRO A 203 11.64 -10.18 -11.52
C PRO A 203 10.63 -9.05 -11.78
N VAL A 204 9.67 -9.32 -12.67
CA VAL A 204 8.59 -8.41 -13.00
C VAL A 204 7.71 -8.32 -11.78
N ALA A 205 7.52 -7.11 -11.25
CA ALA A 205 6.68 -6.92 -10.08
C ALA A 205 5.20 -7.00 -10.50
N TYR A 206 4.85 -6.29 -11.58
CA TYR A 206 3.47 -6.20 -12.05
C TYR A 206 3.40 -6.11 -13.57
N SER A 207 2.27 -6.55 -14.11
CA SER A 207 1.96 -6.44 -15.53
C SER A 207 0.56 -5.90 -15.76
N ALA A 208 0.40 -4.96 -16.70
CA ALA A 208 -0.86 -4.31 -17.02
C ALA A 208 -1.23 -4.51 -18.49
N LYS A 209 -2.46 -4.96 -18.74
CA LYS A 209 -2.95 -5.24 -20.09
C LYS A 209 -4.38 -4.77 -20.29
N MET A 210 -4.61 -4.13 -21.43
CA MET A 210 -5.96 -3.81 -21.91
C MET A 210 -6.66 -5.07 -22.40
N PHE A 211 -7.84 -5.35 -21.86
CA PHE A 211 -8.71 -6.42 -22.35
C PHE A 211 -9.70 -5.89 -23.40
N SER A 212 -10.12 -4.62 -23.24
CA SER A 212 -10.91 -3.86 -24.19
C SER A 212 -10.53 -2.38 -24.04
N SER A 213 -11.04 -1.51 -24.93
CA SER A 213 -10.93 -0.06 -24.78
C SER A 213 -11.42 0.46 -23.42
N SER A 214 -12.35 -0.25 -22.79
CA SER A 214 -12.98 0.12 -21.52
C SER A 214 -12.45 -0.65 -20.30
N ARG A 215 -11.53 -1.61 -20.47
CA ARG A 215 -11.11 -2.47 -19.36
C ARG A 215 -9.60 -2.71 -19.34
N LEU A 216 -8.94 -2.25 -18.28
CA LEU A 216 -7.56 -2.58 -17.95
C LEU A 216 -7.52 -3.61 -16.81
N LYS A 217 -6.65 -4.61 -16.93
CA LYS A 217 -6.35 -5.56 -15.85
C LYS A 217 -4.89 -5.47 -15.48
N ILE A 218 -4.59 -5.46 -14.19
CA ILE A 218 -3.24 -5.45 -13.65
C ILE A 218 -3.05 -6.70 -12.78
N LYS A 219 -1.93 -7.39 -12.97
CA LYS A 219 -1.60 -8.67 -12.34
C LYS A 219 -0.23 -8.60 -11.69
N GLU A 220 -0.02 -9.44 -10.67
CA GLU A 220 1.31 -9.63 -10.06
C GLU A 220 2.19 -10.56 -10.92
N GLY A 221 3.44 -10.16 -11.10
CA GLY A 221 4.39 -10.87 -11.95
C GLY A 221 4.19 -10.66 -13.46
N PRO A 222 4.89 -11.47 -14.27
CA PRO A 222 4.70 -11.51 -15.71
C PRO A 222 3.26 -11.82 -16.09
N TYR A 223 2.79 -11.26 -17.20
CA TYR A 223 1.40 -11.41 -17.60
C TYR A 223 1.10 -12.84 -18.05
N ALA A 224 0.37 -13.56 -17.22
CA ALA A 224 -0.13 -14.89 -17.53
C ALA A 224 -1.67 -14.90 -17.44
N SER A 225 -2.35 -15.47 -18.42
CA SER A 225 -3.80 -15.33 -18.63
C SER A 225 -4.64 -15.84 -17.45
N GLU A 226 -4.17 -16.91 -16.82
CA GLU A 226 -4.75 -17.67 -15.72
C GLU A 226 -4.61 -16.97 -14.36
N LYS A 227 -3.61 -16.09 -14.19
CA LYS A 227 -3.47 -15.31 -12.95
C LYS A 227 -4.64 -14.35 -12.79
N LEU A 228 -5.21 -14.26 -11.59
CA LEU A 228 -6.27 -13.30 -11.29
C LEU A 228 -5.73 -11.86 -11.28
N PRO A 229 -6.52 -10.86 -11.71
CA PRO A 229 -6.12 -9.46 -11.58
C PRO A 229 -6.15 -9.02 -10.12
N ILE A 230 -5.10 -8.33 -9.69
CA ILE A 230 -5.03 -7.66 -8.38
C ILE A 230 -5.70 -6.28 -8.42
N CYS A 231 -5.78 -5.69 -9.63
CA CYS A 231 -6.47 -4.43 -9.86
C CYS A 231 -7.15 -4.46 -11.24
N THR A 232 -8.34 -3.89 -11.29
CA THR A 232 -9.11 -3.69 -12.51
C THR A 232 -9.49 -2.23 -12.64
N ILE A 233 -9.44 -1.72 -13.87
CA ILE A 233 -10.02 -0.42 -14.21
C ILE A 233 -11.09 -0.65 -15.24
N GLU A 234 -12.29 -0.15 -14.97
CA GLU A 234 -13.45 -0.29 -15.84
C GLU A 234 -14.10 1.06 -16.15
N SER A 235 -14.43 1.25 -17.42
CA SER A 235 -15.24 2.36 -17.93
C SER A 235 -16.56 1.81 -18.46
N ARG A 236 -17.66 2.57 -18.38
CA ARG A 236 -18.94 2.12 -18.95
C ARG A 236 -18.88 1.89 -20.47
N HIS A 237 -18.06 2.66 -21.17
CA HIS A 237 -17.86 2.60 -22.63
C HIS A 237 -16.54 3.29 -22.98
N THR A 238 -16.07 3.12 -24.22
CA THR A 238 -14.80 3.64 -24.76
C THR A 238 -14.56 5.14 -24.53
N PHE A 239 -15.63 5.93 -24.33
CA PHE A 239 -15.60 7.39 -24.17
C PHE A 239 -16.25 7.85 -22.86
N SER A 240 -16.29 6.98 -21.84
CA SER A 240 -16.89 7.37 -20.56
C SER A 240 -16.09 8.49 -19.92
N SER A 241 -16.77 9.51 -19.41
CA SER A 241 -16.13 10.60 -18.65
C SER A 241 -15.63 10.16 -17.28
N LYS A 242 -15.95 8.93 -16.84
CA LYS A 242 -15.55 8.39 -15.54
C LYS A 242 -15.17 6.92 -15.66
N SER A 243 -14.11 6.57 -14.94
CA SER A 243 -13.64 5.20 -14.80
C SER A 243 -13.48 4.84 -13.34
N THR A 244 -13.65 3.56 -13.06
CA THR A 244 -13.60 3.00 -11.71
C THR A 244 -12.35 2.15 -11.59
N VAL A 245 -11.51 2.45 -10.61
CA VAL A 245 -10.40 1.61 -10.17
C VAL A 245 -10.90 0.71 -9.04
N THR A 246 -10.57 -0.57 -9.10
CA THR A 246 -10.91 -1.54 -8.06
C THR A 246 -9.71 -2.43 -7.77
N PHE A 247 -9.34 -2.55 -6.51
CA PHE A 247 -8.34 -3.50 -5.99
C PHE A 247 -8.65 -3.77 -4.51
N ASP A 248 -8.52 -5.01 -4.05
CA ASP A 248 -8.70 -5.39 -2.64
C ASP A 248 -9.91 -4.75 -1.91
N GLY A 249 -11.10 -4.81 -2.51
CA GLY A 249 -12.32 -4.20 -1.95
C GLY A 249 -12.35 -2.67 -1.92
N PHE A 250 -11.24 -2.00 -2.28
CA PHE A 250 -11.19 -0.57 -2.51
C PHE A 250 -11.78 -0.23 -3.88
N LEU A 251 -12.53 0.87 -3.91
CA LEU A 251 -13.16 1.40 -5.11
C LEU A 251 -12.97 2.92 -5.15
N ALA A 252 -12.39 3.41 -6.24
CA ALA A 252 -12.28 4.84 -6.51
C ALA A 252 -12.72 5.16 -7.92
N ASN A 253 -13.18 6.40 -8.13
CA ASN A 253 -13.52 6.90 -9.45
C ASN A 253 -12.57 8.03 -9.83
N PHE A 254 -12.23 8.11 -11.11
CA PHE A 254 -11.49 9.24 -11.67
C PHE A 254 -12.12 9.68 -12.98
N VAL A 255 -11.82 10.91 -13.38
CA VAL A 255 -12.34 11.50 -14.61
C VAL A 255 -11.36 11.20 -15.74
N GLU A 256 -11.85 10.56 -16.80
CA GLU A 256 -11.09 10.43 -18.04
C GLU A 256 -11.19 11.73 -18.85
N THR A 257 -10.07 12.22 -19.34
CA THR A 257 -10.03 13.40 -20.21
C THR A 257 -9.24 13.11 -21.48
N SER A 258 -9.42 13.93 -22.53
CA SER A 258 -8.67 13.74 -23.78
C SER A 258 -7.17 13.85 -23.53
N MET A 259 -6.44 12.82 -23.93
CA MET A 259 -4.99 12.71 -23.73
C MET A 259 -4.14 13.34 -24.85
N PHE A 260 -4.78 13.77 -25.93
CA PHE A 260 -4.10 14.28 -27.12
C PHE A 260 -3.70 15.75 -27.00
N ASN A 261 -4.22 16.45 -25.99
CA ASN A 261 -3.99 17.88 -25.82
C ASN A 261 -2.87 18.14 -24.81
N ASP A 262 -2.00 19.11 -25.11
CA ASP A 262 -1.05 19.63 -24.14
C ASP A 262 -1.78 20.15 -22.89
N GLY A 263 -1.26 19.78 -21.72
CA GLY A 263 -1.91 20.10 -20.46
C GLY A 263 -3.17 19.28 -20.15
N ALA A 264 -3.41 18.16 -20.85
CA ALA A 264 -4.42 17.18 -20.45
C ALA A 264 -4.29 16.81 -18.97
N THR A 265 -5.41 16.72 -18.26
CA THR A 265 -5.44 16.42 -16.82
C THR A 265 -6.40 15.29 -16.46
N TRP A 266 -5.99 14.36 -15.62
CA TRP A 266 -6.80 13.22 -15.19
C TRP A 266 -7.02 13.31 -13.68
N PRO A 267 -8.05 14.04 -13.23
CA PRO A 267 -8.27 14.26 -11.81
C PRO A 267 -8.96 13.06 -11.15
N PHE A 268 -8.56 12.79 -9.91
CA PHE A 268 -9.12 11.76 -9.06
C PHE A 268 -9.18 12.22 -7.61
N ASP A 269 -10.15 11.69 -6.88
CA ASP A 269 -10.29 11.91 -5.45
C ASP A 269 -9.77 10.67 -4.71
N VAL A 270 -9.01 10.88 -3.64
CA VAL A 270 -8.47 9.81 -2.82
C VAL A 270 -8.31 10.28 -1.37
N GLU A 271 -8.59 9.39 -0.43
CA GLU A 271 -8.36 9.66 0.99
C GLU A 271 -6.87 9.50 1.31
N VAL A 272 -6.29 10.55 1.89
CA VAL A 272 -4.90 10.60 2.33
C VAL A 272 -4.89 11.02 3.79
N ASN A 273 -4.38 10.15 4.66
CA ASN A 273 -4.28 10.40 6.10
C ASN A 273 -5.62 10.85 6.73
N GLY A 274 -6.72 10.19 6.37
CA GLY A 274 -8.06 10.49 6.88
C GLY A 274 -8.73 11.73 6.27
N THR A 275 -8.09 12.37 5.28
CA THR A 275 -8.63 13.55 4.59
C THR A 275 -8.84 13.25 3.11
N SER A 276 -10.04 13.53 2.58
CA SER A 276 -10.28 13.44 1.14
C SER A 276 -9.50 14.54 0.41
N GLN A 277 -8.67 14.15 -0.56
CA GLN A 277 -7.84 15.05 -1.35
C GLN A 277 -8.06 14.80 -2.84
N ARG A 278 -7.98 15.88 -3.62
CA ARG A 278 -8.12 15.84 -5.07
C ARG A 278 -6.78 16.06 -5.77
N TRP A 279 -6.39 15.07 -6.58
CA TRP A 279 -5.12 15.00 -7.28
C TRP A 279 -5.35 14.87 -8.78
N GLN A 280 -4.34 15.17 -9.59
CA GLN A 280 -4.42 14.97 -11.04
C GLN A 280 -3.07 14.62 -11.64
N TRP A 281 -3.09 13.66 -12.56
CA TRP A 281 -2.02 13.53 -13.55
C TRP A 281 -2.18 14.63 -14.60
N ARG A 282 -1.10 15.36 -14.91
CA ARG A 282 -1.07 16.40 -15.93
C ARG A 282 0.05 16.12 -16.93
N LYS A 283 -0.24 16.19 -18.24
CA LYS A 283 0.80 16.17 -19.27
C LYS A 283 1.58 17.49 -19.24
N LYS A 284 2.91 17.44 -19.09
CA LYS A 284 3.79 18.62 -19.10
C LYS A 284 3.68 19.30 -20.47
N LYS A 285 3.61 20.63 -20.46
CA LYS A 285 3.63 21.43 -21.70
C LYS A 285 5.04 21.42 -22.27
N THR A 286 5.20 21.00 -23.51
CA THR A 286 6.47 21.11 -24.22
C THR A 286 6.72 22.59 -24.55
N GLN A 287 7.81 23.16 -24.04
CA GLN A 287 8.23 24.50 -24.47
C GLN A 287 8.86 24.37 -25.87
N GLN A 288 8.11 24.65 -26.96
CA GLN A 288 8.61 25.52 -28.05
C GLN A 288 7.63 25.83 -29.20
N THR A 289 7.72 27.11 -29.57
CA THR A 289 7.44 27.83 -30.81
C THR A 289 6.94 27.10 -32.07
N SER A 290 5.83 27.64 -32.60
CA SER A 290 5.26 27.57 -33.96
C SER A 290 4.11 26.58 -34.21
N THR A 291 2.99 27.14 -34.66
CA THR A 291 1.68 26.54 -34.92
C THR A 291 1.67 25.46 -36.00
N LEU A 292 2.68 25.43 -36.88
CA LEU A 292 2.78 24.46 -37.99
C LEU A 292 3.40 23.12 -37.56
N ARG A 293 4.27 23.11 -36.54
CA ARG A 293 4.80 21.86 -35.95
C ARG A 293 3.78 21.15 -35.06
N GLN A 294 2.88 21.90 -34.41
CA GLN A 294 1.83 21.33 -33.54
C GLN A 294 0.93 20.33 -34.26
N ILE A 295 0.56 20.58 -35.52
CA ILE A 295 -0.30 19.66 -36.28
C ILE A 295 0.50 18.42 -36.70
N ILE A 296 1.75 18.58 -37.15
CA ILE A 296 2.57 17.46 -37.62
C ILE A 296 3.07 16.59 -36.46
N GLU A 297 3.37 17.17 -35.29
CA GLU A 297 3.78 16.45 -34.07
C GLU A 297 2.62 15.84 -33.29
N ALA A 298 1.41 16.42 -33.34
CA ALA A 298 0.21 15.74 -32.84
C ALA A 298 -0.09 14.43 -33.59
N PHE A 299 0.49 14.27 -34.78
CA PHE A 299 0.46 13.05 -35.59
C PHE A 299 1.84 12.35 -35.68
N SER A 300 2.89 12.80 -34.97
CA SER A 300 4.17 12.09 -34.97
C SER A 300 4.15 10.90 -34.01
N ASP A 301 4.81 9.83 -34.43
CA ASP A 301 4.60 8.49 -33.90
C ASP A 301 5.12 8.24 -32.46
N SER A 302 5.61 9.24 -31.72
CA SER A 302 6.43 8.99 -30.53
C SER A 302 6.04 9.65 -29.20
N ASP A 303 5.32 10.78 -29.14
CA ASP A 303 5.38 11.58 -27.90
C ASP A 303 4.15 11.47 -26.96
N PHE A 304 4.08 10.34 -26.25
CA PHE A 304 3.26 10.22 -25.04
C PHE A 304 3.53 11.39 -24.06
N GLY A 305 4.75 11.94 -24.10
CA GLY A 305 5.20 13.08 -23.32
C GLY A 305 5.40 12.75 -21.86
N ASN A 306 5.87 13.76 -21.13
CA ASN A 306 6.15 13.62 -19.71
C ASN A 306 4.90 14.02 -18.90
N TRP A 307 4.66 13.30 -17.81
CA TRP A 307 3.50 13.51 -16.95
C TRP A 307 3.93 13.79 -15.53
N GLU A 308 3.11 14.57 -14.83
CA GLU A 308 3.35 14.93 -13.44
C GLU A 308 2.08 14.81 -12.61
N LEU A 309 2.22 14.30 -11.39
CA LEU A 309 1.14 14.16 -10.44
C LEU A 309 1.19 15.31 -9.44
N VAL A 310 0.14 16.12 -9.44
CA VAL A 310 0.04 17.36 -8.66
C VAL A 310 -1.31 17.45 -7.95
N PRO A 311 -1.42 18.19 -6.84
CA PRO A 311 -2.72 18.50 -6.25
C PRO A 311 -3.52 19.38 -7.21
N VAL A 312 -4.85 19.20 -7.27
CA VAL A 312 -5.71 20.04 -8.12
C VAL A 312 -5.81 21.46 -7.56
N LEU A 313 -5.93 21.57 -6.23
CA LEU A 313 -6.04 22.84 -5.52
C LEU A 313 -4.69 23.14 -4.86
N GLY A 314 -3.77 23.78 -5.59
CA GLY A 314 -2.51 24.25 -5.04
C GLY A 314 -1.42 24.50 -6.08
N GLN A 315 -0.45 25.34 -5.73
CA GLN A 315 0.88 25.35 -6.36
C GLN A 315 1.77 24.45 -5.49
N GLY A 316 2.12 23.27 -6.01
CA GLY A 316 2.97 22.32 -5.33
C GLY A 316 3.95 21.71 -6.31
N TRP A 317 5.11 21.30 -5.80
CA TRP A 317 6.03 20.44 -6.55
C TRP A 317 5.33 19.11 -6.87
N PRO A 318 5.58 18.53 -8.06
CA PRO A 318 5.00 17.24 -8.41
C PRO A 318 5.46 16.16 -7.43
N ILE A 319 4.52 15.38 -6.93
CA ILE A 319 4.81 14.29 -5.99
C ILE A 319 5.12 12.98 -6.71
N ALA A 320 4.83 12.91 -8.01
CA ALA A 320 5.30 11.86 -8.89
C ALA A 320 5.50 12.42 -10.30
N THR A 321 6.39 11.79 -11.05
CA THR A 321 6.65 12.08 -12.46
C THR A 321 6.70 10.80 -13.26
N PHE A 322 6.25 10.88 -14.51
CA PHE A 322 6.56 9.89 -15.53
C PHE A 322 7.32 10.60 -16.65
N GLU A 323 8.55 10.18 -16.89
CA GLU A 323 9.39 10.70 -17.96
C GLU A 323 9.42 9.67 -19.10
N ALA A 324 8.89 10.04 -20.26
CA ALA A 324 8.81 9.16 -21.41
C ALA A 324 10.22 8.88 -21.97
N SER A 325 10.46 7.65 -22.40
CA SER A 325 11.73 7.23 -23.01
C SER A 325 11.65 7.06 -24.53
N GLY A 326 10.48 7.35 -25.13
CA GLY A 326 10.27 7.31 -26.59
C GLY A 326 9.96 5.92 -27.17
N GLY A 327 9.96 4.86 -26.36
CA GLY A 327 9.54 3.53 -26.82
C GLY A 327 8.06 3.48 -27.19
N ASN A 328 7.70 2.49 -28.02
CA ASN A 328 6.34 2.26 -28.47
C ASN A 328 5.84 0.85 -28.09
N THR A 329 4.54 0.59 -28.26
CA THR A 329 3.93 -0.70 -27.90
C THR A 329 3.90 -1.73 -29.03
N PHE A 330 4.44 -1.38 -30.21
CA PHE A 330 4.59 -2.31 -31.34
C PHE A 330 5.89 -3.11 -31.24
N GLU A 331 6.88 -2.59 -30.52
CA GLU A 331 8.18 -3.21 -30.31
C GLU A 331 8.24 -3.99 -29.01
N ASP A 332 8.68 -5.25 -29.07
CA ASP A 332 8.91 -6.06 -27.88
C ASP A 332 10.12 -5.53 -27.08
N ASN A 333 9.99 -5.52 -25.75
CA ASN A 333 10.97 -4.97 -24.81
C ASN A 333 11.25 -3.46 -24.94
N ALA A 334 10.34 -2.69 -25.53
CA ALA A 334 10.52 -1.24 -25.69
C ALA A 334 10.34 -0.49 -24.35
N ALA A 335 11.30 0.37 -24.00
CA ALA A 335 11.23 1.20 -22.81
C ALA A 335 10.26 2.38 -23.03
N LEU A 336 9.13 2.37 -22.35
CA LEU A 336 8.13 3.43 -22.49
C LEU A 336 8.45 4.64 -21.63
N GLY A 337 9.01 4.42 -20.44
CA GLY A 337 9.42 5.51 -19.57
C GLY A 337 9.77 5.09 -18.16
N VAL A 338 10.04 6.10 -17.34
CA VAL A 338 10.43 5.96 -15.94
C VAL A 338 9.42 6.67 -15.06
N PHE A 339 8.88 5.93 -14.10
CA PHE A 339 8.05 6.46 -13.04
C PHE A 339 8.91 6.76 -11.81
N GLU A 340 8.66 7.90 -11.16
CA GLU A 340 9.32 8.26 -9.92
C GLU A 340 8.37 8.99 -8.97
N PHE A 341 8.22 8.50 -7.75
CA PHE A 341 7.63 9.23 -6.64
C PHE A 341 8.67 10.14 -5.99
N HIS A 342 8.21 11.29 -5.51
CA HIS A 342 8.99 12.32 -4.84
C HIS A 342 8.43 12.63 -3.45
N GLY A 343 9.28 13.19 -2.59
CA GLY A 343 8.87 13.75 -1.30
C GLY A 343 8.05 12.77 -0.44
N PRO A 344 6.91 13.19 0.14
CA PRO A 344 6.08 12.33 0.99
C PRO A 344 5.60 11.04 0.33
N ALA A 345 5.37 11.02 -0.98
CA ALA A 345 4.94 9.83 -1.71
C ALA A 345 6.06 8.77 -1.76
N ALA A 346 7.30 9.20 -2.01
CA ALA A 346 8.47 8.32 -2.12
C ALA A 346 8.78 7.57 -0.81
N VAL A 347 8.39 8.13 0.33
CA VAL A 347 8.58 7.57 1.66
C VAL A 347 7.29 6.98 2.26
N GLY A 348 6.25 6.81 1.44
CA GLY A 348 4.98 6.20 1.85
C GLY A 348 4.09 7.06 2.78
N LYS A 349 4.46 8.32 3.06
CA LYS A 349 3.69 9.21 3.96
C LYS A 349 2.31 9.61 3.42
N LEU A 350 2.05 9.45 2.13
CA LEU A 350 0.71 9.65 1.53
C LEU A 350 -0.17 8.40 1.61
N GLY A 351 0.40 7.25 2.00
CA GLY A 351 -0.31 5.99 2.16
C GLY A 351 -0.38 5.13 0.89
N ASP A 352 -0.56 3.83 1.12
CA ASP A 352 -0.53 2.81 0.07
C ASP A 352 -1.68 2.95 -0.94
N VAL A 353 -2.87 3.32 -0.48
CA VAL A 353 -4.04 3.56 -1.34
C VAL A 353 -3.76 4.68 -2.34
N PHE A 354 -3.18 5.79 -1.89
CA PHE A 354 -2.80 6.91 -2.73
C PHE A 354 -1.83 6.48 -3.83
N THR A 355 -0.77 5.78 -3.45
CA THR A 355 0.27 5.27 -4.35
C THR A 355 -0.32 4.32 -5.38
N ASN A 356 -1.14 3.36 -4.94
CA ASN A 356 -1.80 2.37 -5.79
C ASN A 356 -2.71 3.02 -6.84
N VAL A 357 -3.58 3.94 -6.42
CA VAL A 357 -4.49 4.67 -7.33
C VAL A 357 -3.69 5.49 -8.34
N SER A 358 -2.62 6.16 -7.89
CA SER A 358 -1.77 6.99 -8.74
C SER A 358 -1.09 6.18 -9.85
N ILE A 359 -0.54 5.01 -9.51
CA ILE A 359 0.09 4.09 -10.48
C ILE A 359 -0.96 3.54 -11.44
N ALA A 360 -2.10 3.06 -10.91
CA ALA A 360 -3.15 2.45 -11.71
C ALA A 360 -3.71 3.44 -12.76
N ILE A 361 -3.94 4.69 -12.38
CA ILE A 361 -4.40 5.74 -13.31
C ILE A 361 -3.33 6.04 -14.37
N LEU A 362 -2.04 6.14 -14.02
CA LEU A 362 -1.02 6.34 -15.03
C LEU A 362 -0.96 5.17 -16.03
N LEU A 363 -1.03 3.92 -15.54
CA LEU A 363 -1.06 2.75 -16.41
C LEU A 363 -2.28 2.75 -17.33
N ARG A 364 -3.43 3.28 -16.86
CA ARG A 364 -4.61 3.51 -17.69
C ARG A 364 -4.32 4.51 -18.81
N ILE A 365 -3.73 5.66 -18.46
CA ILE A 365 -3.37 6.71 -19.43
C ILE A 365 -2.41 6.14 -20.47
N LEU A 366 -1.31 5.50 -20.05
CA LEU A 366 -0.36 4.84 -20.96
C LEU A 366 -1.07 3.84 -21.88
N SER A 367 -1.86 2.93 -21.30
CA SER A 367 -2.50 1.88 -22.06
C SER A 367 -3.53 2.40 -23.05
N GLN A 368 -4.30 3.44 -22.72
CA GLN A 368 -5.24 4.05 -23.66
C GLN A 368 -4.55 4.78 -24.80
N HIS A 369 -3.39 5.42 -24.56
CA HIS A 369 -2.62 6.09 -25.60
C HIS A 369 -2.33 5.12 -26.72
N TYR A 370 -1.75 3.99 -26.34
CA TYR A 370 -1.28 3.00 -27.28
C TYR A 370 -2.42 2.14 -27.85
N PHE A 371 -3.44 1.80 -27.07
CA PHE A 371 -4.62 1.08 -27.59
C PHE A 371 -5.36 1.87 -28.67
N SER A 372 -5.53 3.18 -28.49
CA SER A 372 -6.17 4.05 -29.48
C SER A 372 -5.43 4.08 -30.82
N ARG A 373 -4.10 3.93 -30.80
CA ARG A 373 -3.25 3.91 -32.00
C ARG A 373 -3.32 2.58 -32.75
N ILE A 374 -3.35 1.46 -32.04
CA ILE A 374 -3.58 0.13 -32.67
C ILE A 374 -4.92 0.15 -33.42
N ALA A 375 -5.97 0.69 -32.82
CA ALA A 375 -7.29 0.81 -33.47
C ALA A 375 -7.28 1.75 -34.69
N ALA A 376 -6.53 2.86 -34.64
CA ALA A 376 -6.40 3.79 -35.76
C ALA A 376 -5.66 3.16 -36.96
N LEU A 377 -4.61 2.37 -36.72
CA LEU A 377 -3.84 1.68 -37.76
C LEU A 377 -4.56 0.45 -38.35
N ALA A 378 -5.47 -0.19 -37.59
CA ALA A 378 -6.28 -1.30 -38.10
C ALA A 378 -7.47 -0.82 -38.97
N GLY A 379 -7.80 0.47 -38.92
CA GLY A 379 -8.85 1.10 -39.73
C GLY A 379 -8.33 1.86 -40.96
N SER A 380 -7.01 1.93 -41.15
CA SER A 380 -6.31 2.40 -42.36
C SER A 380 -5.89 1.23 -43.22
#